data_AF-A0A7W1NZQ6-F1
#
_entry.id   AF-A0A7W1NZQ6-F1
#
_cell.length_a   1.000
_cell.length_b   1.000
_cell.length_c   1.000
_cell.angle_alpha   90.00
_cell.angle_beta   90.00
_cell.angle_gamma   90.00
#
_symmetry.space_group_name_H-M   'P 1'
#
loop_
_entity.id
_entity.type
_entity.pdbx_description
1 polymer ?
#
loop_
_entity_poly.entity_id
_entity_poly.type
_entity_poly.pdbx_seq_one_letter_code
_entity_poly.pdbx_strand_id
1 'polypeptide(L)'
;MRVTALLPTHDLSDEAVPWMEEIRDVFDELVVFLDEKRLTTGTLPRIQKVATRVERYTADCWYDWDLASMARECKSEWVFVIERDEQLSPEWKQSSWRELLKSSEFTHFLSPRRWIVPGGRYIVSGPWWPDLHLRLFRNDLAATTFPKRLHDTIQVPGPGGTLTNLAIYHHVLWLCDRNDREKRVEYYEQLRPGGGLRHYYLYEDYAPTLEALPPAAELNIQKEIGSMEVMPPEQIHAVRIVAKGFPALVKPEQIFWITVTATNRGIQKIASFQPHPVRLAYHWVDACTGDVVVFDGLRTELFPGVGPFSTSVLQMVVSAPPVAGSFVLEITLVQEGIRWFEKVAPELVQRCPIVVAV
;
A
#
# COMPACT_ATOMS: atom_id res chain seq x y z
N MET A 1 14.61 -10.96 -19.31
CA MET A 1 14.03 -11.82 -18.26
C MET A 1 12.53 -11.90 -18.49
N ARG A 2 11.96 -13.10 -18.35
CA ARG A 2 10.52 -13.33 -18.53
C ARG A 2 9.74 -13.04 -17.24
N VAL A 3 8.50 -12.60 -17.38
CA VAL A 3 7.58 -12.34 -16.27
C VAL A 3 6.25 -13.06 -16.51
N THR A 4 5.80 -13.83 -15.52
CA THR A 4 4.44 -14.39 -15.51
C THR A 4 3.56 -13.52 -14.60
N ALA A 5 2.47 -12.99 -15.13
CA ALA A 5 1.37 -12.45 -14.34
C ALA A 5 0.53 -13.61 -13.77
N LEU A 6 0.30 -13.59 -12.46
CA LEU A 6 -0.47 -14.55 -11.69
C LEU A 6 -1.75 -13.87 -11.21
N LEU A 7 -2.91 -14.44 -11.57
CA LEU A 7 -4.23 -13.95 -11.18
C LEU A 7 -5.04 -15.08 -10.52
N PRO A 8 -5.21 -15.09 -9.19
CA PRO A 8 -6.20 -15.93 -8.54
C PRO A 8 -7.57 -15.27 -8.61
N THR A 9 -8.59 -15.98 -9.10
CA THR A 9 -9.93 -15.41 -9.17
C THR A 9 -11.03 -16.48 -9.23
N HIS A 10 -12.25 -16.09 -8.86
CA HIS A 10 -13.48 -16.86 -9.10
C HIS A 10 -14.43 -16.17 -10.10
N ASP A 11 -14.14 -14.92 -10.48
CA ASP A 11 -15.01 -14.10 -11.32
C ASP A 11 -14.21 -12.99 -12.02
N LEU A 12 -14.63 -12.62 -13.23
CA LEU A 12 -14.03 -11.55 -14.02
C LEU A 12 -15.19 -10.78 -14.66
N SER A 13 -15.33 -9.49 -14.35
CA SER A 13 -16.40 -8.66 -14.92
C SER A 13 -16.11 -8.28 -16.37
N ASP A 14 -17.12 -7.85 -17.12
CA ASP A 14 -16.93 -7.39 -18.50
C ASP A 14 -16.04 -6.14 -18.56
N GLU A 15 -16.14 -5.25 -17.55
CA GLU A 15 -15.32 -4.04 -17.41
C GLU A 15 -13.84 -4.33 -17.20
N ALA A 16 -13.51 -5.44 -16.53
CA ALA A 16 -12.13 -5.82 -16.22
C ALA A 16 -11.43 -6.60 -17.35
N VAL A 17 -12.18 -7.13 -18.33
CA VAL A 17 -11.61 -7.88 -19.46
C VAL A 17 -10.52 -7.08 -20.21
N PRO A 18 -10.73 -5.80 -20.59
CA PRO A 18 -9.69 -5.02 -21.28
C PRO A 18 -8.42 -4.81 -20.44
N TRP A 19 -8.51 -4.79 -19.11
CA TRP A 19 -7.35 -4.66 -18.23
C TRP A 19 -6.51 -5.93 -18.23
N MET A 20 -7.17 -7.09 -18.25
CA MET A 20 -6.49 -8.39 -18.34
C MET A 20 -5.89 -8.61 -19.74
N GLU A 21 -6.52 -8.12 -20.81
CA GLU A 21 -5.92 -8.08 -22.15
C GLU A 21 -4.63 -7.26 -22.14
N GLU A 22 -4.64 -6.08 -21.50
CA GLU A 22 -3.47 -5.22 -21.35
C GLU A 22 -2.34 -5.91 -20.57
N ILE A 23 -2.66 -6.58 -19.46
CA ILE A 23 -1.69 -7.34 -18.64
C ILE A 23 -1.00 -8.42 -19.49
N ARG A 24 -1.77 -9.14 -20.32
CA ARG A 24 -1.23 -10.15 -21.23
C ARG A 24 -0.30 -9.57 -22.30
N ASP A 25 -0.54 -8.32 -22.72
CA ASP A 25 0.31 -7.64 -23.70
C ASP A 25 1.60 -7.06 -23.06
N VAL A 26 1.58 -6.75 -21.76
CA VAL A 26 2.75 -6.24 -21.00
C VAL A 26 3.69 -7.37 -20.55
N PHE A 27 3.13 -8.47 -20.05
CA PHE A 27 3.88 -9.60 -19.49
C PHE A 27 4.00 -10.77 -20.46
N ASP A 28 4.91 -11.72 -20.19
CA ASP A 28 5.20 -12.84 -21.10
C ASP A 28 4.15 -13.96 -21.02
N GLU A 29 3.37 -14.00 -19.94
CA GLU A 29 2.33 -14.99 -19.68
C GLU A 29 1.33 -14.42 -18.67
N LEU A 30 0.04 -14.62 -18.88
CA LEU A 30 -1.00 -14.44 -17.86
C LEU A 30 -1.56 -15.82 -17.48
N VAL A 31 -1.24 -16.28 -16.28
CA VAL A 31 -1.79 -17.51 -15.68
C VAL A 31 -2.94 -17.15 -14.75
N VAL A 32 -4.12 -17.65 -15.07
CA VAL A 32 -5.31 -17.45 -14.25
C VAL A 32 -5.59 -18.73 -13.45
N PHE A 33 -5.54 -18.62 -12.13
CA PHE A 33 -5.92 -19.68 -11.20
C PHE A 33 -7.40 -19.52 -10.87
N LEU A 34 -8.23 -20.30 -11.56
CA LEU A 34 -9.67 -20.17 -11.54
C LEU A 34 -10.29 -21.07 -10.48
N ASP A 35 -11.00 -20.47 -9.53
CA ASP A 35 -11.74 -21.21 -8.53
C ASP A 35 -13.07 -21.74 -9.05
N GLU A 36 -13.14 -23.06 -9.17
CA GLU A 36 -14.30 -23.72 -9.75
C GLU A 36 -15.50 -23.76 -8.79
N LYS A 37 -15.28 -23.74 -7.47
CA LYS A 37 -16.38 -23.82 -6.49
C LYS A 37 -17.25 -22.56 -6.50
N ARG A 38 -16.69 -21.42 -6.90
CA ARG A 38 -17.34 -20.10 -6.81
C ARG A 38 -17.45 -19.40 -8.16
N LEU A 39 -17.33 -20.16 -9.25
CA LEU A 39 -17.40 -19.63 -10.60
C LEU A 39 -18.76 -18.96 -10.87
N THR A 40 -18.73 -17.70 -11.29
CA THR A 40 -19.93 -16.97 -11.73
C THR A 40 -20.23 -17.22 -13.22
N THR A 41 -21.49 -17.08 -13.60
CA THR A 41 -21.93 -17.26 -14.99
C THR A 41 -21.18 -16.31 -15.94
N GLY A 42 -20.66 -16.86 -17.04
CA GLY A 42 -19.94 -16.11 -18.07
C GLY A 42 -18.45 -15.86 -17.79
N THR A 43 -17.96 -16.18 -16.59
CA THR A 43 -16.56 -15.94 -16.23
C THR A 43 -15.55 -16.77 -17.01
N LEU A 44 -15.81 -18.07 -17.19
CA LEU A 44 -14.87 -18.94 -17.89
C LEU A 44 -14.62 -18.48 -19.35
N PRO A 45 -15.65 -18.17 -20.17
CA PRO A 45 -15.43 -17.60 -21.50
C PRO A 45 -14.61 -16.30 -21.50
N ARG A 46 -14.85 -15.40 -20.55
CA ARG A 46 -14.07 -14.16 -20.40
C ARG A 46 -12.61 -14.44 -20.07
N ILE A 47 -12.34 -15.34 -19.12
CA ILE A 47 -10.99 -15.75 -18.75
C ILE A 47 -10.27 -16.41 -19.93
N GLN A 48 -10.95 -17.30 -20.67
CA GLN A 48 -10.37 -17.97 -21.84
C GLN A 48 -9.97 -17.00 -22.97
N LYS A 49 -10.60 -15.81 -23.02
CA LYS A 49 -10.25 -14.76 -23.98
C LYS A 49 -8.91 -14.08 -23.65
N VAL A 50 -8.60 -13.92 -22.36
CA VAL A 50 -7.49 -13.09 -21.88
C VAL A 50 -6.31 -13.88 -21.34
N ALA A 51 -6.54 -15.05 -20.77
CA ALA A 51 -5.50 -15.85 -20.15
C ALA A 51 -4.59 -16.49 -21.21
N THR A 52 -3.28 -16.50 -20.96
CA THR A 52 -2.36 -17.38 -21.70
C THR A 52 -2.57 -18.83 -21.30
N ARG A 53 -2.83 -19.06 -20.01
CA ARG A 53 -3.08 -20.38 -19.42
C ARG A 53 -4.07 -20.26 -18.27
N VAL A 54 -4.95 -21.25 -18.14
CA VAL A 54 -5.93 -21.34 -17.06
C VAL A 54 -5.63 -22.59 -16.25
N GLU A 55 -5.33 -22.41 -14.97
CA GLU A 55 -5.16 -23.48 -14.01
C GLU A 55 -6.41 -23.58 -13.15
N ARG A 56 -6.97 -24.79 -13.03
CA ARG A 56 -8.15 -25.02 -12.19
C ARG A 56 -7.69 -25.15 -10.75
N TYR A 57 -8.33 -24.38 -9.88
CA TYR A 57 -8.04 -24.39 -8.46
C TYR A 57 -9.33 -24.59 -7.66
N THR A 58 -9.19 -25.08 -6.44
CA THR A 58 -10.30 -25.25 -5.51
C THR A 58 -9.85 -24.73 -4.17
N ALA A 59 -10.23 -23.51 -3.82
CA ALA A 59 -9.99 -22.97 -2.49
C ALA A 59 -11.20 -23.26 -1.59
N ASP A 60 -10.97 -23.42 -0.29
CA ASP A 60 -12.08 -23.57 0.66
C ASP A 60 -12.83 -22.25 0.87
N CYS A 61 -12.13 -21.12 0.74
CA CYS A 61 -12.72 -19.78 0.65
C CYS A 61 -11.96 -18.89 -0.35
N TRP A 62 -12.56 -17.78 -0.75
CA TRP A 62 -12.06 -16.92 -1.83
C TRP A 62 -10.86 -16.04 -1.46
N TYR A 63 -10.35 -16.13 -0.24
CA TYR A 63 -9.16 -15.40 0.25
C TYR A 63 -8.04 -16.34 0.73
N ASP A 64 -8.27 -17.64 0.76
CA ASP A 64 -7.28 -18.66 1.15
C ASP A 64 -6.61 -19.24 -0.10
N TRP A 65 -6.02 -18.34 -0.88
CA TRP A 65 -5.24 -18.72 -2.05
C TRP A 65 -3.90 -19.28 -1.58
N ASP A 66 -3.55 -20.50 -2.00
CA ASP A 66 -2.18 -21.00 -1.86
C ASP A 66 -1.28 -20.33 -2.91
N LEU A 67 -1.00 -19.04 -2.69
CA LEU A 67 -0.14 -18.24 -3.57
C LEU A 67 1.25 -18.86 -3.73
N ALA A 68 1.73 -19.63 -2.75
CA ALA A 68 3.01 -20.31 -2.84
C ALA A 68 2.98 -21.40 -3.91
N SER A 69 1.95 -22.25 -3.91
CA SER A 69 1.78 -23.28 -4.94
C SER A 69 1.46 -22.67 -6.31
N MET A 70 0.65 -21.61 -6.36
CA MET A 70 0.37 -20.90 -7.61
C MET A 70 1.65 -20.28 -8.21
N ALA A 71 2.49 -19.63 -7.40
CA ALA A 71 3.76 -19.07 -7.84
C ALA A 71 4.73 -20.13 -8.36
N ARG A 72 4.75 -21.35 -7.77
CA ARG A 72 5.55 -22.49 -8.27
C ARG A 72 5.11 -22.96 -9.67
N GLU A 73 3.85 -22.71 -10.05
CA GLU A 73 3.35 -23.03 -11.39
C GLU A 73 3.71 -21.98 -12.44
N CYS A 74 4.08 -20.77 -12.03
CA CYS A 74 4.71 -19.79 -12.90
C CYS A 74 6.15 -20.24 -13.18
N LYS A 75 6.54 -20.35 -14.47
CA LYS A 75 7.88 -20.83 -14.86
C LYS A 75 8.84 -19.72 -15.28
N SER A 76 8.37 -18.47 -15.28
CA SER A 76 9.19 -17.29 -15.53
C SER A 76 10.13 -16.99 -14.36
N GLU A 77 11.22 -16.28 -14.64
CA GLU A 77 12.19 -15.82 -13.63
C GLU A 77 11.56 -14.87 -12.60
N TRP A 78 10.53 -14.14 -13.02
CA TRP A 78 9.78 -13.20 -12.19
C TRP A 78 8.28 -13.51 -12.23
N VAL A 79 7.62 -13.25 -11.11
CA VAL A 79 6.17 -13.38 -10.96
C VAL A 79 5.60 -12.02 -10.59
N PHE A 80 4.51 -11.64 -11.26
CA PHE A 80 3.73 -10.44 -10.96
C PHE A 80 2.33 -10.85 -10.45
N VAL A 81 1.94 -10.47 -9.23
CA VAL A 81 0.63 -10.81 -8.66
C VAL A 81 -0.35 -9.67 -8.90
N ILE A 82 -1.45 -9.95 -9.58
CA ILE A 82 -2.49 -8.98 -9.92
C ILE A 82 -3.86 -9.46 -9.46
N GLU A 83 -4.74 -8.54 -9.07
CA GLU A 83 -6.13 -8.85 -8.72
C GLU A 83 -7.09 -8.50 -9.87
N ARG A 84 -8.27 -9.10 -9.85
CA ARG A 84 -9.28 -8.95 -10.92
C ARG A 84 -9.84 -7.54 -11.06
N ASP A 85 -9.80 -6.78 -9.98
CA ASP A 85 -10.26 -5.39 -9.86
C ASP A 85 -9.08 -4.40 -9.99
N GLU A 86 -7.96 -4.85 -10.56
CA GLU A 86 -6.78 -4.04 -10.78
C GLU A 86 -6.44 -3.85 -12.26
N GLN A 87 -5.94 -2.66 -12.58
CA GLN A 87 -5.45 -2.26 -13.90
C GLN A 87 -4.03 -1.72 -13.76
N LEU A 88 -3.17 -1.93 -14.75
CA LEU A 88 -1.85 -1.33 -14.78
C LEU A 88 -1.92 0.16 -15.14
N SER A 89 -1.03 0.97 -14.57
CA SER A 89 -0.84 2.35 -15.05
C SER A 89 -0.23 2.36 -16.47
N PRO A 90 -0.48 3.42 -17.28
CA PRO A 90 0.01 3.49 -18.66
C PRO A 90 1.52 3.30 -18.83
N GLU A 91 2.31 3.62 -17.80
CA GLU A 91 3.76 3.45 -17.77
C GLU A 91 4.21 2.01 -18.00
N TRP A 92 3.43 1.02 -17.58
CA TRP A 92 3.75 -0.39 -17.79
C TRP A 92 3.80 -0.81 -19.27
N LYS A 93 3.18 -0.02 -20.17
CA LYS A 93 3.22 -0.26 -21.63
C LYS A 93 4.59 0.06 -22.24
N GLN A 94 5.43 0.81 -21.54
CA GLN A 94 6.78 1.15 -22.00
C GLN A 94 7.74 0.00 -21.65
N SER A 95 8.27 -0.70 -22.65
CA SER A 95 9.11 -1.89 -22.42
C SER A 95 10.40 -1.64 -21.63
N SER A 96 10.80 -0.38 -21.43
CA SER A 96 11.99 0.02 -20.66
C SER A 96 11.97 -0.43 -19.20
N TRP A 97 10.81 -0.64 -18.56
CA TRP A 97 10.75 -1.15 -17.19
C TRP A 97 11.44 -2.51 -17.03
N ARG A 98 11.55 -3.31 -18.10
CA ARG A 98 12.23 -4.61 -18.09
C ARG A 98 13.73 -4.50 -17.81
N GLU A 99 14.32 -3.31 -17.98
CA GLU A 99 15.70 -3.03 -17.58
C GLU A 99 15.89 -3.19 -16.06
N LEU A 100 14.86 -2.91 -15.24
CA LEU A 100 14.90 -3.10 -13.79
C LEU A 100 15.17 -4.56 -13.42
N LEU A 101 14.65 -5.50 -14.21
CA LEU A 101 14.79 -6.93 -13.94
C LEU A 101 16.22 -7.42 -14.17
N LYS A 102 16.97 -6.77 -15.07
CA LYS A 102 18.35 -7.18 -15.39
C LYS A 102 19.30 -7.02 -14.21
N SER A 103 18.96 -6.17 -13.24
CA SER A 103 19.73 -6.02 -12.02
C SER A 103 19.65 -7.29 -11.16
N SER A 104 20.80 -7.79 -10.73
CA SER A 104 20.88 -8.86 -9.72
C SER A 104 20.74 -8.34 -8.28
N GLU A 105 20.66 -7.02 -8.10
CA GLU A 105 20.53 -6.38 -6.78
C GLU A 105 19.15 -6.65 -6.15
N PHE A 106 18.09 -6.48 -6.94
CA PHE A 106 16.73 -6.53 -6.45
C PHE A 106 16.12 -7.93 -6.54
N THR A 107 15.40 -8.27 -5.48
CA THR A 107 14.63 -9.52 -5.34
C THR A 107 13.14 -9.30 -5.56
N HIS A 108 12.66 -8.08 -5.29
CA HIS A 108 11.26 -7.72 -5.43
C HIS A 108 11.08 -6.20 -5.64
N PHE A 109 9.91 -5.82 -6.13
CA PHE A 109 9.50 -4.44 -6.31
C PHE A 109 8.13 -4.17 -5.72
N LEU A 110 8.02 -3.02 -5.05
CA LEU A 110 6.78 -2.49 -4.53
C LEU A 110 6.22 -1.45 -5.52
N SER A 111 4.96 -1.63 -5.93
CA SER A 111 4.21 -0.69 -6.76
C SER A 111 3.28 0.15 -5.90
N PRO A 112 3.16 1.46 -6.14
CA PRO A 112 2.13 2.27 -5.52
C PRO A 112 0.75 1.92 -6.11
N ARG A 113 -0.28 1.89 -5.26
CA ARG A 113 -1.65 1.58 -5.64
C ARG A 113 -2.53 2.83 -5.58
N ARG A 114 -3.16 3.18 -6.70
CA ARG A 114 -4.14 4.28 -6.79
C ARG A 114 -5.54 3.72 -6.60
N TRP A 115 -6.23 4.14 -5.55
CA TRP A 115 -7.63 3.80 -5.32
C TRP A 115 -8.52 4.68 -6.17
N ILE A 116 -9.18 4.09 -7.18
CA ILE A 116 -9.98 4.80 -8.17
C ILE A 116 -11.42 4.90 -7.70
N VAL A 117 -11.94 6.11 -7.61
CA VAL A 117 -13.33 6.37 -7.21
C VAL A 117 -14.24 6.47 -8.44
N PRO A 118 -15.57 6.28 -8.30
CA PRO A 118 -16.52 6.55 -9.37
C PRO A 118 -16.29 7.94 -10.00
N GLY A 119 -16.19 7.97 -11.33
CA GLY A 119 -15.83 9.17 -12.10
C GLY A 119 -14.33 9.29 -12.47
N GLY A 120 -13.50 8.29 -12.13
CA GLY A 120 -12.14 8.14 -12.67
C GLY A 120 -11.05 8.98 -12.00
N ARG A 121 -11.38 9.66 -10.89
CA ARG A 121 -10.40 10.29 -10.00
C ARG A 121 -9.80 9.26 -9.06
N TYR A 122 -8.69 9.60 -8.40
CA TYR A 122 -8.07 8.74 -7.39
C TYR A 122 -7.86 9.47 -6.06
N ILE A 123 -7.80 8.71 -4.98
CA ILE A 123 -7.55 9.24 -3.63
C ILE A 123 -6.04 9.50 -3.45
N VAL A 124 -5.66 10.72 -3.06
CA VAL A 124 -4.26 11.15 -2.85
C VAL A 124 -3.86 11.32 -1.39
N SER A 125 -4.83 11.32 -0.47
CA SER A 125 -4.56 11.36 0.97
C SER A 125 -4.23 9.98 1.52
N GLY A 126 -3.41 9.93 2.58
CA GLY A 126 -3.21 8.70 3.34
C GLY A 126 -4.51 8.23 4.00
N PRO A 127 -4.69 6.92 4.26
CA PRO A 127 -3.77 5.82 3.95
C PRO A 127 -3.93 5.25 2.52
N TRP A 128 -4.85 5.76 1.70
CA TRP A 128 -5.11 5.23 0.35
C TRP A 128 -3.96 5.45 -0.64
N TRP A 129 -3.13 6.48 -0.43
CA TRP A 129 -1.96 6.74 -1.26
C TRP A 129 -0.72 6.92 -0.36
N PRO A 130 0.44 6.33 -0.73
CA PRO A 130 0.74 5.56 -1.94
C PRO A 130 0.29 4.10 -1.91
N ASP A 131 -0.08 3.58 -0.74
CA ASP A 131 -0.47 2.17 -0.52
C ASP A 131 0.47 1.22 -1.29
N LEU A 132 1.72 1.12 -0.83
CA LEU A 132 2.77 0.37 -1.53
C LEU A 132 2.54 -1.15 -1.39
N HIS A 133 2.42 -1.86 -2.52
CA HIS A 133 2.23 -3.32 -2.56
C HIS A 133 3.39 -4.02 -3.24
N LEU A 134 3.93 -5.06 -2.62
CA LEU A 134 4.87 -5.98 -3.26
C LEU A 134 4.12 -6.79 -4.31
N ARG A 135 4.37 -6.48 -5.58
CA ARG A 135 3.61 -7.03 -6.71
C ARG A 135 4.49 -7.84 -7.66
N LEU A 136 5.78 -7.51 -7.77
CA LEU A 136 6.74 -8.15 -8.67
C LEU A 136 7.89 -8.73 -7.86
N PHE A 137 8.16 -10.03 -7.99
CA PHE A 137 9.24 -10.69 -7.25
C PHE A 137 9.91 -11.80 -8.05
N ARG A 138 11.17 -12.07 -7.70
CA ARG A 138 11.92 -13.19 -8.26
C ARG A 138 11.25 -14.50 -7.87
N ASN A 139 11.14 -15.41 -8.81
CA ASN A 139 10.59 -16.73 -8.60
C ASN A 139 11.57 -17.68 -7.88
N ASP A 140 12.29 -17.16 -6.89
CA ASP A 140 13.08 -17.92 -5.94
C ASP A 140 12.30 -17.99 -4.62
N LEU A 141 11.52 -19.05 -4.48
CA LEU A 141 10.48 -19.14 -3.47
C LEU A 141 10.97 -19.76 -2.15
N ALA A 142 12.21 -20.25 -2.08
CA ALA A 142 12.70 -21.05 -0.96
C ALA A 142 12.60 -20.32 0.39
N ALA A 143 12.79 -19.01 0.38
CA ALA A 143 12.71 -18.15 1.56
C ALA A 143 11.62 -17.08 1.48
N THR A 144 10.77 -17.12 0.45
CA THR A 144 9.61 -16.23 0.31
C THR A 144 8.48 -16.71 1.21
N THR A 145 7.98 -15.81 2.07
CA THR A 145 6.81 -16.10 2.90
C THR A 145 5.56 -15.55 2.22
N PHE A 146 4.57 -16.41 2.01
CA PHE A 146 3.31 -16.06 1.40
C PHE A 146 2.22 -15.78 2.45
N PRO A 147 1.23 -14.93 2.13
CA PRO A 147 0.08 -14.67 2.98
C PRO A 147 -0.63 -15.96 3.41
N LYS A 148 -1.05 -16.03 4.67
CA LYS A 148 -1.89 -17.13 5.21
C LYS A 148 -3.22 -16.65 5.79
N ARG A 149 -3.36 -15.34 5.98
CA ARG A 149 -4.56 -14.71 6.54
C ARG A 149 -4.90 -13.48 5.72
N LEU A 150 -6.15 -13.04 5.85
CA LEU A 150 -6.63 -11.81 5.27
C LEU A 150 -5.69 -10.63 5.61
N HIS A 151 -5.26 -9.89 4.59
CA HIS A 151 -4.35 -8.74 4.66
C HIS A 151 -2.91 -9.04 5.12
N ASP A 152 -2.50 -10.31 5.23
CA ASP A 152 -1.07 -10.64 5.25
C ASP A 152 -0.47 -10.31 3.86
N THR A 153 0.79 -9.90 3.82
CA THR A 153 1.50 -9.53 2.59
C THR A 153 2.62 -10.53 2.27
N ILE A 154 2.99 -10.64 0.99
CA ILE A 154 4.15 -11.44 0.58
C ILE A 154 5.40 -10.79 1.18
N GLN A 155 6.28 -11.61 1.77
CA GLN A 155 7.58 -11.18 2.27
C GLN A 155 8.67 -11.88 1.45
N VAL A 156 9.44 -11.10 0.70
CA VAL A 156 10.55 -11.60 -0.11
C VAL A 156 11.85 -11.14 0.55
N PRO A 157 12.78 -12.05 0.89
CA PRO A 157 14.04 -11.67 1.51
C PRO A 157 14.97 -11.00 0.49
N GLY A 158 15.83 -10.11 1.00
CA GLY A 158 16.83 -9.40 0.20
C GLY A 158 16.38 -8.00 -0.22
N PRO A 159 17.18 -7.30 -1.04
CA PRO A 159 16.91 -5.92 -1.41
C PRO A 159 15.63 -5.80 -2.24
N GLY A 160 14.74 -4.91 -1.80
CA GLY A 160 13.52 -4.53 -2.53
C GLY A 160 13.65 -3.13 -3.12
N GLY A 161 13.06 -2.90 -4.29
CA GLY A 161 12.95 -1.57 -4.90
C GLY A 161 11.55 -0.99 -4.74
N THR A 162 11.43 0.30 -4.43
CA THR A 162 10.14 1.00 -4.44
C THR A 162 9.98 1.75 -5.77
N LEU A 163 9.00 1.34 -6.58
CA LEU A 163 8.68 1.97 -7.85
C LEU A 163 7.93 3.29 -7.61
N THR A 164 8.07 4.23 -8.54
CA THR A 164 7.51 5.57 -8.40
C THR A 164 6.40 5.86 -9.41
N ASN A 165 6.54 5.40 -10.65
CA ASN A 165 5.58 5.65 -11.72
C ASN A 165 4.84 4.38 -12.16
N LEU A 166 5.46 3.21 -12.01
CA LEU A 166 4.86 1.89 -12.31
C LEU A 166 3.83 1.50 -11.25
N ALA A 167 2.65 2.11 -11.36
CA ALA A 167 1.55 2.01 -10.39
C ALA A 167 0.51 0.96 -10.81
N ILE A 168 -0.37 0.63 -9.86
CA ILE A 168 -1.56 -0.20 -10.09
C ILE A 168 -2.79 0.61 -9.73
N TYR A 169 -3.85 0.52 -10.53
CA TYR A 169 -5.12 1.18 -10.31
C TYR A 169 -6.09 0.16 -9.76
N HIS A 170 -6.58 0.41 -8.55
CA HIS A 170 -7.50 -0.48 -7.86
C HIS A 170 -8.92 0.08 -7.97
N HIS A 171 -9.76 -0.65 -8.69
CA HIS A 171 -11.08 -0.21 -9.13
C HIS A 171 -12.21 -0.74 -8.27
N VAL A 172 -11.93 -1.39 -7.13
CA VAL A 172 -12.98 -1.93 -6.25
C VAL A 172 -14.03 -0.90 -5.83
N LEU A 173 -13.64 0.37 -5.65
CA LEU A 173 -14.58 1.45 -5.25
C LEU A 173 -15.49 1.89 -6.39
N TRP A 174 -15.12 1.59 -7.64
CA TRP A 174 -15.92 1.82 -8.83
C TRP A 174 -16.74 0.58 -9.20
N LEU A 175 -16.12 -0.61 -9.17
CA LEU A 175 -16.76 -1.87 -9.57
C LEU A 175 -17.81 -2.37 -8.57
N CYS A 176 -17.64 -2.07 -7.28
CA CYS A 176 -18.57 -2.48 -6.23
C CYS A 176 -19.32 -1.26 -5.69
N ASP A 177 -20.65 -1.39 -5.61
CA ASP A 177 -21.45 -0.35 -4.96
C ASP A 177 -21.15 -0.28 -3.45
N ARG A 178 -21.73 0.72 -2.77
CA ARG A 178 -21.48 0.91 -1.34
C ARG A 178 -21.96 -0.29 -0.50
N ASN A 179 -23.09 -0.88 -0.83
CA ASN A 179 -23.68 -1.99 -0.08
C ASN A 179 -22.84 -3.26 -0.21
N ASP A 180 -22.27 -3.53 -1.40
CA ASP A 180 -21.31 -4.61 -1.59
C ASP A 180 -20.02 -4.41 -0.79
N ARG A 181 -19.54 -3.16 -0.73
CA ARG A 181 -18.37 -2.79 0.08
C ARG A 181 -18.64 -2.91 1.58
N GLU A 182 -19.81 -2.51 2.06
CA GLU A 182 -20.23 -2.66 3.47
C GLU A 182 -20.24 -4.14 3.88
N LYS A 183 -20.87 -5.00 3.07
CA LYS A 183 -20.85 -6.45 3.30
C LYS A 183 -19.44 -7.03 3.31
N ARG A 184 -18.55 -6.55 2.43
CA ARG A 184 -17.14 -6.97 2.40
C ARG A 184 -16.44 -6.59 3.71
N VAL A 185 -16.61 -5.35 4.18
CA VAL A 185 -16.04 -4.86 5.44
C VAL A 185 -16.52 -5.71 6.62
N GLU A 186 -17.84 -5.93 6.72
CA GLU A 186 -18.43 -6.75 7.79
C GLU A 186 -17.90 -8.18 7.76
N TYR A 187 -17.81 -8.78 6.59
CA TYR A 187 -17.26 -10.12 6.42
C TYR A 187 -15.80 -10.21 6.84
N TYR A 188 -14.98 -9.25 6.42
CA TYR A 188 -13.57 -9.17 6.80
C TYR A 188 -13.36 -8.99 8.31
N GLU A 189 -14.20 -8.18 8.95
CA GLU A 189 -14.19 -7.98 10.38
C GLU A 189 -14.52 -9.27 11.15
N GLN A 190 -15.45 -10.09 10.64
CA GLN A 190 -15.76 -11.41 11.21
C GLN A 190 -14.60 -12.40 11.09
N LEU A 191 -13.86 -12.35 9.97
CA LEU A 191 -12.71 -13.24 9.74
C LEU A 191 -11.50 -12.86 10.58
N ARG A 192 -11.27 -11.55 10.73
CA ARG A 192 -10.13 -10.99 11.46
C ARG A 192 -10.60 -9.67 12.07
N PRO A 193 -10.84 -9.61 13.39
CA PRO A 193 -11.14 -8.34 14.07
C PRO A 193 -10.08 -7.28 13.78
N GLY A 194 -10.50 -6.06 13.44
CA GLY A 194 -9.68 -4.97 12.93
C GLY A 194 -9.29 -5.10 11.44
N GLY A 195 -9.62 -6.23 10.82
CA GLY A 195 -9.33 -6.56 9.43
C GLY A 195 -10.37 -6.02 8.45
N GLY A 196 -11.50 -5.46 8.89
CA GLY A 196 -12.49 -4.88 7.99
C GLY A 196 -11.95 -3.74 7.13
N LEU A 197 -10.92 -3.03 7.62
CA LEU A 197 -10.28 -1.89 6.95
C LEU A 197 -11.31 -0.90 6.39
N ARG A 198 -12.32 -0.57 7.21
CA ARG A 198 -13.49 0.25 6.82
C ARG A 198 -13.10 1.53 6.09
N HIS A 199 -12.02 2.17 6.50
CA HIS A 199 -11.49 3.37 5.86
C HIS A 199 -11.15 3.16 4.38
N TYR A 200 -10.53 2.04 4.00
CA TYR A 200 -10.23 1.79 2.59
C TYR A 200 -11.50 1.65 1.75
N TYR A 201 -12.44 0.83 2.22
CA TYR A 201 -13.60 0.45 1.42
C TYR A 201 -14.76 1.46 1.49
N LEU A 202 -14.94 2.18 2.60
CA LEU A 202 -16.03 3.15 2.79
C LEU A 202 -15.45 4.56 2.92
N TYR A 203 -14.60 4.89 1.94
CA TYR A 203 -13.83 6.13 1.90
C TYR A 203 -14.70 7.39 1.99
N GLU A 204 -15.96 7.31 1.55
CA GLU A 204 -16.89 8.44 1.59
C GLU A 204 -17.16 8.94 3.02
N ASP A 205 -17.03 8.06 4.02
CA ASP A 205 -17.23 8.39 5.43
C ASP A 205 -16.08 9.25 5.99
N TYR A 206 -15.01 9.44 5.22
CA TYR A 206 -13.73 10.02 5.67
C TYR A 206 -13.25 11.22 4.85
N ALA A 207 -14.06 11.69 3.89
CA ALA A 207 -13.83 12.89 3.09
C ALA A 207 -12.38 13.04 2.55
N PRO A 208 -11.84 12.03 1.85
CA PRO A 208 -10.45 12.07 1.41
C PRO A 208 -10.23 13.07 0.27
N THR A 209 -8.96 13.43 0.04
CA THR A 209 -8.59 14.31 -1.08
C THR A 209 -8.54 13.52 -2.38
N LEU A 210 -9.17 14.05 -3.43
CA LEU A 210 -9.26 13.43 -4.74
C LEU A 210 -8.56 14.28 -5.82
N GLU A 211 -7.80 13.64 -6.69
CA GLU A 211 -7.19 14.27 -7.86
C GLU A 211 -7.49 13.49 -9.15
N ALA A 212 -7.30 14.14 -10.30
CA ALA A 212 -7.33 13.46 -11.59
C ALA A 212 -6.11 12.53 -11.71
N LEU A 213 -6.25 11.40 -12.39
CA LEU A 213 -5.12 10.54 -12.69
C LEU A 213 -4.03 11.33 -13.42
N PRO A 214 -2.75 11.16 -13.03
CA PRO A 214 -1.66 11.85 -13.72
C PRO A 214 -1.57 11.36 -15.17
N PRO A 215 -1.13 12.22 -16.10
CA PRO A 215 -0.80 11.77 -17.45
C PRO A 215 0.34 10.76 -17.40
N ALA A 216 0.40 9.89 -18.41
CA ALA A 216 1.47 8.90 -18.53
C ALA A 216 2.85 9.59 -18.51
N ALA A 217 3.69 9.18 -17.56
CA ALA A 217 5.07 9.68 -17.48
C ALA A 217 6.00 8.90 -18.43
N GLU A 218 7.00 9.56 -19.00
CA GLU A 218 8.10 8.86 -19.67
C GLU A 218 8.99 8.18 -18.61
N LEU A 219 9.22 6.88 -18.75
CA LEU A 219 9.99 6.12 -17.77
C LEU A 219 11.49 6.42 -17.86
N ASN A 220 12.03 7.02 -16.79
CA ASN A 220 13.47 7.07 -16.54
C ASN A 220 13.86 6.00 -15.53
N ILE A 221 14.31 4.85 -16.02
CA ILE A 221 14.65 3.67 -15.21
C ILE A 221 15.69 3.97 -14.13
N GLN A 222 16.64 4.88 -14.39
CA GLN A 222 17.66 5.27 -13.41
C GLN A 222 17.09 6.04 -12.22
N LYS A 223 15.87 6.58 -12.35
CA LYS A 223 15.15 7.33 -11.30
C LYS A 223 13.86 6.65 -10.86
N GLU A 224 13.51 5.51 -11.47
CA GLU A 224 12.25 4.82 -11.19
C GLU A 224 12.23 4.21 -9.79
N ILE A 225 13.39 3.70 -9.34
CA ILE A 225 13.59 3.16 -8.01
C ILE A 225 14.12 4.26 -7.10
N GLY A 226 13.35 4.61 -6.08
CA GLY A 226 13.85 5.40 -4.97
C GLY A 226 14.61 4.53 -3.97
N SER A 227 15.60 5.10 -3.29
CA SER A 227 16.25 4.48 -2.13
C SER A 227 16.28 5.44 -0.93
N MET A 228 16.30 4.86 0.26
CA MET A 228 16.47 5.61 1.51
C MET A 228 17.59 4.98 2.34
N GLU A 229 18.75 5.64 2.30
CA GLU A 229 19.89 5.29 3.14
C GLU A 229 19.66 5.72 4.60
N VAL A 230 20.44 5.15 5.51
CA VAL A 230 20.45 5.57 6.92
C VAL A 230 20.72 7.06 7.01
N MET A 231 19.82 7.81 7.66
CA MET A 231 20.00 9.24 7.83
C MET A 231 20.99 9.52 8.95
N PRO A 232 22.02 10.36 8.71
CA PRO A 232 22.90 10.76 9.78
C PRO A 232 22.21 11.80 10.69
N PRO A 233 22.62 11.91 11.97
CA PRO A 233 21.95 12.76 12.96
C PRO A 233 21.74 14.22 12.55
N GLU A 234 22.70 14.81 11.84
CA GLU A 234 22.62 16.19 11.35
C GLU A 234 21.50 16.39 10.32
N GLN A 235 21.21 15.39 9.48
CA GLN A 235 20.07 15.45 8.57
C GLN A 235 18.75 15.36 9.34
N ILE A 236 18.69 14.52 10.39
CA ILE A 236 17.50 14.40 11.25
C ILE A 236 17.20 15.73 11.95
N HIS A 237 18.23 16.41 12.50
CA HIS A 237 18.08 17.75 13.08
C HIS A 237 17.68 18.83 12.08
N ALA A 238 17.76 18.59 10.76
CA ALA A 238 17.30 19.50 9.73
C ALA A 238 15.81 19.31 9.37
N VAL A 239 15.16 18.27 9.91
CA VAL A 239 13.74 17.96 9.66
C VAL A 239 12.86 18.69 10.67
N ARG A 240 11.75 19.25 10.20
CA ARG A 240 10.71 19.83 11.05
C ARG A 240 9.36 19.32 10.62
N ILE A 241 8.48 19.06 11.58
CA ILE A 241 7.07 18.77 11.33
C ILE A 241 6.20 19.75 12.10
N VAL A 242 5.08 20.12 11.49
CA VAL A 242 4.01 20.89 12.14
C VAL A 242 2.71 20.18 11.85
N ALA A 243 2.05 19.71 12.89
CA ALA A 243 0.77 19.00 12.79
C ALA A 243 -0.40 19.95 13.11
N LYS A 244 -1.50 19.81 12.39
CA LYS A 244 -2.73 20.60 12.53
C LYS A 244 -3.96 19.73 12.26
N GLY A 245 -5.14 20.23 12.65
CA GLY A 245 -6.41 19.54 12.42
C GLY A 245 -6.72 18.46 13.46
N PHE A 246 -6.18 18.60 14.67
CA PHE A 246 -6.45 17.66 15.76
C PHE A 246 -7.91 17.75 16.24
N PRO A 247 -8.61 16.63 16.37
CA PRO A 247 -9.87 16.61 17.11
C PRO A 247 -9.59 16.76 18.61
N ALA A 248 -10.38 17.60 19.30
CA ALA A 248 -10.30 17.71 20.76
C ALA A 248 -10.91 16.49 21.46
N LEU A 249 -11.87 15.83 20.80
CA LEU A 249 -12.63 14.70 21.31
C LEU A 249 -12.73 13.63 20.23
N VAL A 250 -12.43 12.38 20.59
CA VAL A 250 -12.58 11.21 19.72
C VAL A 250 -13.20 10.05 20.50
N LYS A 251 -13.77 9.09 19.79
CA LYS A 251 -14.22 7.82 20.37
C LYS A 251 -13.08 6.81 20.47
N PRO A 252 -13.18 5.81 21.36
CA PRO A 252 -12.27 4.67 21.35
C PRO A 252 -12.13 4.06 19.96
N GLU A 253 -10.90 3.74 19.56
CA GLU A 253 -10.56 3.15 18.24
C GLU A 253 -10.98 3.99 17.02
N GLN A 254 -11.44 5.23 17.23
CA GLN A 254 -11.78 6.11 16.14
C GLN A 254 -10.53 6.42 15.31
N ILE A 255 -10.63 6.17 14.00
CA ILE A 255 -9.65 6.61 13.02
C ILE A 255 -9.97 8.05 12.61
N PHE A 256 -8.96 8.89 12.63
CA PHE A 256 -9.04 10.27 12.14
C PHE A 256 -7.76 10.67 11.41
N TRP A 257 -7.81 11.81 10.72
CA TRP A 257 -6.71 12.33 9.93
C TRP A 257 -6.29 13.68 10.47
N ILE A 258 -4.98 13.91 10.43
CA ILE A 258 -4.38 15.20 10.74
C ILE A 258 -3.50 15.64 9.57
N THR A 259 -3.41 16.94 9.37
CA THR A 259 -2.52 17.50 8.37
C THR A 259 -1.15 17.72 8.99
N VAL A 260 -0.12 17.09 8.42
CA VAL A 260 1.27 17.27 8.81
C VAL A 260 2.02 17.99 7.69
N THR A 261 2.55 19.17 8.02
CA THR A 261 3.50 19.87 7.16
C THR A 261 4.90 19.42 7.55
N ALA A 262 5.58 18.71 6.65
CA ALA A 262 6.95 18.26 6.85
C ALA A 262 7.90 19.15 6.02
N THR A 263 8.87 19.77 6.69
CA THR A 263 9.90 20.59 6.07
C THR A 263 11.25 19.90 6.23
N ASN A 264 11.92 19.70 5.11
CA ASN A 264 13.27 19.17 5.05
C ASN A 264 14.25 20.30 4.74
N ARG A 265 15.09 20.67 5.70
CA ARG A 265 16.17 21.65 5.48
C ARG A 265 17.53 20.98 5.25
N GLY A 266 17.53 19.66 5.12
CA GLY A 266 18.70 18.85 4.81
C GLY A 266 18.97 18.78 3.31
N ILE A 267 20.10 18.16 2.97
CA ILE A 267 20.56 17.95 1.58
C ILE A 267 20.06 16.62 1.01
N GLN A 268 19.61 15.69 1.87
CA GLN A 268 19.11 14.39 1.47
C GLN A 268 17.58 14.41 1.42
N LYS A 269 16.99 13.79 0.40
CA LYS A 269 15.54 13.57 0.33
C LYS A 269 15.10 12.63 1.45
N ILE A 270 13.91 12.86 2.00
CA ILE A 270 13.29 12.00 3.01
C ILE A 270 12.08 11.33 2.39
N ALA A 271 12.07 10.00 2.32
CA ALA A 271 11.01 9.27 1.64
C ALA A 271 10.81 7.88 2.23
N SER A 272 9.67 7.28 1.93
CA SER A 272 9.37 5.89 2.28
C SER A 272 9.88 4.92 1.22
N PHE A 273 11.16 5.02 0.89
CA PHE A 273 11.83 4.09 -0.02
C PHE A 273 12.61 3.03 0.74
N GLN A 274 12.74 1.84 0.16
CA GLN A 274 13.59 0.79 0.69
C GLN A 274 15.08 1.20 0.65
N PRO A 275 15.97 0.61 1.47
CA PRO A 275 15.70 -0.41 2.50
C PRO A 275 15.28 0.19 3.86
N HIS A 276 15.50 1.48 4.11
CA HIS A 276 15.21 2.12 5.40
C HIS A 276 14.20 3.25 5.25
N PRO A 277 12.93 2.94 4.91
CA PRO A 277 11.92 3.96 4.67
C PRO A 277 11.71 4.84 5.90
N VAL A 278 11.57 6.15 5.67
CA VAL A 278 11.14 7.09 6.71
C VAL A 278 9.63 7.23 6.64
N ARG A 279 8.96 7.17 7.80
CA ARG A 279 7.50 7.25 7.91
C ARG A 279 7.09 8.18 9.03
N LEU A 280 5.96 8.86 8.86
CA LEU A 280 5.27 9.52 9.96
C LEU A 280 4.62 8.47 10.86
N ALA A 281 4.73 8.66 12.17
CA ALA A 281 4.18 7.77 13.17
C ALA A 281 3.89 8.56 14.47
N TYR A 282 3.33 7.88 15.46
CA TYR A 282 2.95 8.52 16.72
C TYR A 282 2.98 7.55 17.90
N HIS A 283 3.02 8.14 19.08
CA HIS A 283 2.80 7.50 20.36
C HIS A 283 1.54 8.09 21.03
N TRP A 284 0.85 7.29 21.82
CA TRP A 284 -0.17 7.77 22.76
C TRP A 284 0.38 7.67 24.18
N VAL A 285 0.31 8.78 24.91
CA VAL A 285 0.78 8.90 26.29
C VAL A 285 -0.41 9.24 27.18
N ASP A 286 -0.57 8.55 28.30
CA ASP A 286 -1.56 8.89 29.32
C ASP A 286 -1.25 10.27 29.90
N ALA A 287 -2.21 11.20 29.86
CA ALA A 287 -1.97 12.58 30.27
C ALA A 287 -1.80 12.75 31.79
N CYS A 288 -2.27 11.79 32.58
CA CYS A 288 -2.21 11.81 34.04
C CYS A 288 -0.92 11.15 34.55
N THR A 289 -0.58 9.97 34.04
CA THR A 289 0.58 9.20 34.52
C THR A 289 1.86 9.48 33.73
N GLY A 290 1.73 9.91 32.47
CA GLY A 290 2.85 10.03 31.54
C GLY A 290 3.30 8.70 30.93
N ASP A 291 2.56 7.61 31.17
CA ASP A 291 2.89 6.29 30.62
C ASP A 291 2.56 6.21 29.14
N VAL A 292 3.41 5.53 28.37
CA VAL A 292 3.14 5.26 26.95
C VAL A 292 2.11 4.12 26.86
N VAL A 293 0.93 4.44 26.34
CA VAL A 293 -0.19 3.51 26.13
C VAL A 293 -0.10 2.85 24.76
N VAL A 294 0.35 3.60 23.76
CA VAL A 294 0.66 3.06 22.42
C VAL A 294 2.02 3.59 22.03
N PHE A 295 3.00 2.69 21.89
CA PHE A 295 4.36 3.02 21.43
C PHE A 295 4.52 2.86 19.90
N ASP A 296 3.62 2.13 19.26
CA ASP A 296 3.79 1.78 17.85
C ASP A 296 2.53 2.13 17.05
N GLY A 297 2.31 3.44 16.88
CA GLY A 297 1.16 3.97 16.13
C GLY A 297 1.20 3.66 14.64
N LEU A 298 0.06 3.84 13.96
CA LEU A 298 -0.05 3.61 12.52
C LEU A 298 0.99 4.43 11.73
N ARG A 299 1.53 3.79 10.70
CA ARG A 299 2.48 4.41 9.77
C ARG A 299 1.77 5.19 8.68
N THR A 300 2.29 6.38 8.38
CA THR A 300 1.93 7.13 7.17
C THR A 300 3.18 7.30 6.31
N GLU A 301 3.09 6.86 5.06
CA GLU A 301 4.20 6.91 4.10
C GLU A 301 4.45 8.36 3.61
N LEU A 302 5.72 8.68 3.43
CA LEU A 302 6.25 9.87 2.77
C LEU A 302 6.52 9.56 1.30
N PHE A 303 5.51 9.73 0.44
CA PHE A 303 5.61 9.42 -0.98
C PHE A 303 5.05 10.55 -1.86
N PRO A 304 5.80 11.01 -2.89
CA PRO A 304 7.12 10.54 -3.31
C PRO A 304 8.26 10.99 -2.37
N GLY A 305 7.94 11.65 -1.24
CA GLY A 305 8.87 12.10 -0.22
C GLY A 305 9.07 13.62 -0.18
N VAL A 306 9.79 14.11 0.82
CA VAL A 306 10.16 15.52 1.01
C VAL A 306 11.57 15.73 0.47
N GLY A 307 11.67 16.43 -0.66
CA GLY A 307 12.94 16.77 -1.30
C GLY A 307 13.88 17.63 -0.41
N PRO A 308 15.16 17.75 -0.79
CA PRO A 308 16.09 18.65 -0.11
C PRO A 308 15.58 20.10 -0.13
N PHE A 309 15.71 20.80 0.98
CA PHE A 309 15.28 22.20 1.15
C PHE A 309 13.82 22.49 0.76
N SER A 310 12.95 21.48 0.87
CA SER A 310 11.55 21.58 0.46
C SER A 310 10.56 21.30 1.58
N THR A 311 9.29 21.52 1.31
CA THR A 311 8.19 21.26 2.23
C THR A 311 7.09 20.50 1.51
N SER A 312 6.49 19.54 2.20
CA SER A 312 5.34 18.78 1.73
C SER A 312 4.24 18.78 2.78
N VAL A 313 3.00 18.78 2.32
CA VAL A 313 1.81 18.66 3.17
C VAL A 313 1.25 17.26 2.99
N LEU A 314 1.06 16.57 4.11
CA LEU A 314 0.68 15.17 4.16
C LEU A 314 -0.56 15.02 5.03
N GLN A 315 -1.44 14.09 4.66
CA GLN A 315 -2.52 13.64 5.53
C GLN A 315 -2.06 12.38 6.25
N MET A 316 -1.92 12.47 7.57
CA MET A 316 -1.50 11.39 8.44
C MET A 316 -2.70 10.75 9.12
N VAL A 317 -2.78 9.42 9.08
CA VAL A 317 -3.82 8.65 9.74
C VAL A 317 -3.45 8.35 11.20
N VAL A 318 -4.41 8.47 12.10
CA VAL A 318 -4.26 8.20 13.54
C VAL A 318 -5.43 7.34 14.00
N SER A 319 -5.16 6.35 14.85
CA SER A 319 -6.15 5.54 15.54
C SER A 319 -6.12 5.87 17.03
N ALA A 320 -7.27 6.22 17.60
CA ALA A 320 -7.39 6.48 19.02
C ALA A 320 -7.21 5.20 19.87
N PRO A 321 -6.72 5.31 21.12
CA PRO A 321 -6.67 4.17 22.04
C PRO A 321 -8.05 3.52 22.23
N PRO A 322 -8.12 2.23 22.57
CA PRO A 322 -9.38 1.52 22.79
C PRO A 322 -10.05 1.85 24.13
N VAL A 323 -9.42 2.68 24.95
CA VAL A 323 -9.89 3.05 26.28
C VAL A 323 -10.16 4.54 26.36
N ALA A 324 -11.25 4.91 27.04
CA ALA A 324 -11.56 6.31 27.33
C ALA A 324 -10.55 6.90 28.32
N GLY A 325 -10.24 8.18 28.17
CA GLY A 325 -9.24 8.86 29.00
C GLY A 325 -8.74 10.15 28.37
N SER A 326 -7.88 10.85 29.11
CA SER A 326 -7.15 12.02 28.61
C SER A 326 -5.75 11.58 28.19
N PHE A 327 -5.39 11.84 26.94
CA PHE A 327 -4.10 11.43 26.39
C PHE A 327 -3.37 12.60 25.73
N VAL A 328 -2.08 12.44 25.55
CA VAL A 328 -1.25 13.26 24.67
C VAL A 328 -0.85 12.41 23.47
N LEU A 329 -1.24 12.86 22.29
CA LEU A 329 -0.72 12.32 21.03
C LEU A 329 0.65 12.94 20.75
N GLU A 330 1.68 12.12 20.69
CA GLU A 330 3.04 12.54 20.32
C GLU A 330 3.35 12.11 18.89
N ILE A 331 3.45 13.06 17.97
CA ILE A 331 3.73 12.79 16.55
C ILE A 331 5.21 12.99 16.27
N THR A 332 5.77 12.06 15.50
CA THR A 332 7.19 12.00 15.15
C THR A 332 7.40 11.29 13.81
N LEU A 333 8.65 10.99 13.46
CA LEU A 333 9.01 10.09 12.38
C LEU A 333 9.82 8.89 12.91
N VAL A 334 9.78 7.81 12.14
CA VAL A 334 10.65 6.65 12.33
C VAL A 334 11.36 6.34 11.01
N GLN A 335 12.65 6.03 11.08
CA GLN A 335 13.36 5.33 10.02
C GLN A 335 13.36 3.85 10.34
N GLU A 336 12.63 3.08 9.52
CA GLU A 336 12.35 1.66 9.79
C GLU A 336 13.64 0.83 9.89
N GLY A 337 13.69 -0.05 10.90
CA GLY A 337 14.85 -0.86 11.23
C GLY A 337 16.05 -0.09 11.81
N ILE A 338 15.97 1.24 11.90
CA ILE A 338 17.08 2.09 12.35
C ILE A 338 16.78 2.81 13.66
N ARG A 339 15.83 3.76 13.68
CA ARG A 339 15.49 4.55 14.87
C ARG A 339 14.26 5.43 14.70
N TRP A 340 13.67 5.77 15.84
CA TRP A 340 12.75 6.88 15.99
C TRP A 340 13.49 8.22 16.01
N PHE A 341 12.92 9.25 15.36
CA PHE A 341 13.58 10.56 15.20
C PHE A 341 13.72 11.31 16.52
N GLU A 342 12.78 11.15 17.44
CA GLU A 342 12.80 11.79 18.75
C GLU A 342 13.96 11.33 19.64
N LYS A 343 14.61 10.20 19.31
CA LYS A 343 15.84 9.77 19.99
C LYS A 343 17.06 10.61 19.61
N VAL A 344 16.97 11.36 18.51
CA VAL A 344 18.04 12.23 17.99
C VAL A 344 17.61 13.70 18.10
N ALA A 345 16.40 14.03 17.67
CA ALA A 345 15.84 15.38 17.67
C ALA A 345 14.52 15.42 18.48
N PRO A 346 14.56 15.42 19.83
CA PRO A 346 13.37 15.48 20.67
C PRO A 346 12.49 16.72 20.41
N GLU A 347 13.09 17.81 19.91
CA GLU A 347 12.42 19.05 19.54
C GLU A 347 11.49 18.91 18.33
N LEU A 348 11.60 17.83 17.56
CA LEU A 348 10.75 17.54 16.41
C LEU A 348 9.33 17.14 16.83
N VAL A 349 9.18 16.51 18.01
CA VAL A 349 7.93 15.91 18.47
C VAL A 349 6.84 16.96 18.60
N GLN A 350 5.71 16.74 17.93
CA GLN A 350 4.50 17.54 18.12
C GLN A 350 3.61 16.86 19.14
N ARG A 351 3.17 17.61 20.17
CA ARG A 351 2.33 17.11 21.24
C ARG A 351 0.95 17.75 21.18
N CYS A 352 -0.10 16.94 21.21
CA CYS A 352 -1.47 17.44 21.25
C CYS A 352 -2.29 16.69 22.29
N PRO A 353 -2.89 17.40 23.28
CA PRO A 353 -3.87 16.80 24.18
C PRO A 353 -5.14 16.42 23.43
N ILE A 354 -5.62 15.19 23.63
CA ILE A 354 -6.86 14.68 23.05
C ILE A 354 -7.61 13.89 24.11
N VAL A 355 -8.92 14.10 24.18
CA VAL A 355 -9.82 13.32 25.05
C VAL A 355 -10.45 12.18 24.23
N VAL A 356 -10.35 10.97 24.75
CA VAL A 356 -11.08 9.81 24.24
C VAL A 356 -12.30 9.59 25.13
N ALA A 357 -13.50 9.72 24.58
CA ALA A 357 -14.77 9.56 25.31
C ALA A 357 -15.74 8.65 24.57
N VAL A 358 -16.57 7.93 25.34
CA VAL A 358 -17.56 6.97 24.84
C VAL A 358 -18.75 7.67 24.18
#